data_AF-A0A2P5VTK9-F1
#
_entry.id   AF-A0A2P5VTK9-F1
#
_cell.length_a   1.000
_cell.length_b   1.000
_cell.length_c   1.000
_cell.angle_alpha   90.00
_cell.angle_beta   90.00
_cell.angle_gamma   90.00
#
_symmetry.space_group_name_H-M   'P 1'
#
loop_
_entity.id
_entity.type
_entity.pdbx_description
1 polymer ?
#
loop_
_entity_poly.entity_id
_entity_poly.type
_entity_poly.pdbx_seq_one_letter_code
_entity_poly.pdbx_strand_id
1 'polypeptide(L)'
;MTELFSKKGDDKTLDNFIPKSESDFVEYAELISHKLCPYEKSYHYIALLKAVMRLSLTSLKAADVKDIASSNGKIAVKEKKSSKKRPRGLKNMGSMESDSG
;
A
#
# COMPACT_ATOMS: atom_id res chain seq x y z
N MET A 1 19.44 0.67 27.53
CA MET A 1 18.34 1.48 28.07
C MET A 1 18.20 2.66 27.12
N THR A 2 17.39 2.49 26.06
CA THR A 2 17.13 3.56 25.08
C THR A 2 15.79 4.15 25.46
N GLU A 3 15.84 5.13 26.37
CA GLU A 3 14.70 6.00 26.62
C GLU A 3 14.45 6.79 25.33
N LEU A 4 13.41 6.43 24.60
CA LEU A 4 12.72 7.38 23.76
C LEU A 4 11.26 7.26 24.09
N PHE A 5 10.86 8.02 25.11
CA PHE A 5 9.49 8.43 25.34
C PHE A 5 8.91 8.92 24.01
N SER A 6 8.28 8.02 23.26
CA SER A 6 7.32 8.40 22.23
C SER A 6 6.14 8.96 23.01
N LYS A 7 6.21 10.26 23.20
CA LYS A 7 5.21 11.11 23.84
C LYS A 7 3.84 10.65 23.37
N LYS A 8 3.10 10.01 24.27
CA LYS A 8 1.69 9.66 24.14
C LYS A 8 0.90 10.96 24.10
N GLY A 9 0.89 11.62 22.95
CA GLY A 9 0.14 12.83 22.67
C GLY A 9 -0.65 12.57 21.41
N ASP A 10 -1.93 12.24 21.60
CA ASP A 10 -2.96 11.96 20.60
C ASP A 10 -2.48 11.16 19.38
N ASP A 11 -2.85 9.88 19.30
CA ASP A 11 -2.63 9.09 18.09
C ASP A 11 -3.17 9.88 16.88
N LYS A 12 -2.27 10.26 15.98
CA LYS A 12 -2.66 10.91 14.71
C LYS A 12 -3.50 9.91 13.93
N THR A 13 -4.72 10.30 13.63
CA THR A 13 -5.70 9.56 12.84
C THR A 13 -6.05 10.36 11.60
N LEU A 14 -6.69 9.71 10.62
CA LEU A 14 -7.18 10.42 9.43
C LEU A 14 -8.16 11.54 9.79
N ASP A 15 -8.91 11.39 10.89
CA ASP A 15 -9.97 12.33 11.27
C ASP A 15 -9.43 13.58 11.99
N ASN A 16 -8.25 13.48 12.63
CA ASN A 16 -7.67 14.57 13.43
C ASN A 16 -6.40 15.18 12.80
N PHE A 17 -5.83 14.58 11.76
CA PHE A 17 -4.60 15.04 11.15
C PHE A 17 -4.85 15.98 9.94
N ILE A 18 -4.40 17.23 10.05
CA ILE A 18 -4.48 18.24 8.99
C ILE A 18 -3.06 18.48 8.44
N PRO A 19 -2.72 17.95 7.25
CA PRO A 19 -1.37 18.10 6.68
C PRO A 19 -1.10 19.53 6.22
N LYS A 20 0.12 20.04 6.48
CA LYS A 20 0.53 21.42 6.15
C LYS A 20 1.83 21.52 5.34
N SER A 21 2.65 20.47 5.38
CA SER A 21 3.91 20.35 4.65
C SER A 21 3.91 19.13 3.74
N GLU A 22 4.84 19.07 2.77
CA GLU A 22 5.00 17.90 1.90
C GLU A 22 5.20 16.61 2.71
N SER A 23 6.03 16.64 3.76
CA SER A 23 6.22 15.52 4.67
C SER A 23 4.93 15.13 5.39
N ASP A 24 4.09 16.10 5.78
CA ASP A 24 2.79 15.78 6.40
C ASP A 24 1.87 15.07 5.41
N PHE A 25 1.90 15.44 4.12
CA PHE A 25 1.12 14.76 3.09
C PHE A 25 1.62 13.33 2.84
N VAL A 26 2.91 13.05 2.99
CA VAL A 26 3.44 11.68 2.97
C VAL A 26 2.93 10.88 4.16
N GLU A 27 2.99 11.44 5.38
CA GLU A 27 2.44 10.80 6.59
C GLU A 27 0.92 10.56 6.47
N TYR A 28 0.19 11.51 5.90
CA TYR A 28 -1.25 11.39 5.66
C TYR A 28 -1.55 10.24 4.68
N ALA A 29 -0.74 10.10 3.62
CA ALA A 29 -0.87 9.00 2.67
C ALA A 29 -0.61 7.63 3.32
N GLU A 30 0.34 7.52 4.25
CA GLU A 30 0.58 6.30 5.03
C GLU A 30 -0.64 5.94 5.89
N LEU A 31 -1.24 6.91 6.57
CA LEU A 31 -2.48 6.70 7.34
C LEU A 31 -3.64 6.22 6.46
N ILE A 32 -3.79 6.76 5.24
CA ILE A 32 -4.79 6.26 4.27
C ILE A 32 -4.48 4.81 3.90
N SER A 33 -3.21 4.50 3.61
CA SER A 33 -2.80 3.15 3.24
C SER A 33 -3.13 2.12 4.32
N HIS A 34 -2.94 2.46 5.60
CA HIS A 34 -3.28 1.61 6.73
C HIS A 34 -4.79 1.31 6.82
N LYS A 35 -5.66 2.18 6.29
CA LYS A 35 -7.10 1.90 6.21
C LYS A 35 -7.48 1.03 5.01
N LEU A 36 -6.70 1.05 3.94
CA LEU A 36 -7.00 0.30 2.72
C LEU A 36 -6.39 -1.11 2.73
N CYS A 37 -5.14 -1.26 3.16
CA CYS A 37 -4.39 -2.52 3.14
C CYS A 37 -5.07 -3.71 3.84
N PRO A 38 -5.84 -3.57 4.93
CA PRO A 38 -6.55 -4.70 5.54
C PRO A 38 -7.49 -5.44 4.57
N TYR A 39 -7.91 -4.80 3.48
CA TYR A 39 -8.81 -5.37 2.48
C TYR A 39 -8.10 -6.03 1.29
N GLU A 40 -6.77 -6.16 1.30
CA GLU A 40 -5.98 -6.63 0.16
C GLU A 40 -6.39 -8.01 -0.40
N LYS A 41 -6.97 -8.88 0.44
CA LYS A 41 -7.45 -10.22 0.06
C LYS A 41 -8.86 -10.22 -0.54
N SER A 42 -9.57 -9.10 -0.50
CA SER A 42 -10.92 -8.99 -1.05
C SER A 42 -10.90 -8.98 -2.58
N TYR A 43 -11.83 -9.70 -3.19
CA TYR A 43 -12.06 -9.64 -4.65
C TYR A 43 -12.41 -8.22 -5.14
N HIS A 44 -12.88 -7.34 -4.26
CA HIS A 44 -13.23 -5.96 -4.57
C HIS A 44 -12.09 -4.96 -4.32
N TYR A 45 -10.93 -5.40 -3.82
CA TYR A 45 -9.83 -4.50 -3.44
C TYR A 45 -9.36 -3.63 -4.61
N ILE A 46 -9.18 -4.22 -5.78
CA ILE A 46 -8.79 -3.48 -6.99
C ILE A 46 -9.86 -2.46 -7.41
N ALA A 47 -11.14 -2.79 -7.24
CA ALA A 47 -12.24 -1.88 -7.54
C ALA A 47 -12.25 -0.68 -6.56
N LEU A 48 -11.99 -0.94 -5.27
CA LEU A 48 -11.82 0.09 -4.25
C LEU A 48 -10.68 1.04 -4.60
N LEU A 49 -9.47 0.53 -4.88
CA LEU A 49 -8.32 1.36 -5.21
C LEU A 49 -8.57 2.23 -6.46
N LYS A 50 -9.16 1.65 -7.51
CA LYS A 50 -9.55 2.39 -8.72
C LYS A 50 -10.56 3.51 -8.41
N ALA A 51 -11.55 3.25 -7.56
CA ALA A 51 -12.56 4.23 -7.19
C ALA A 51 -11.94 5.37 -6.38
N VAL A 52 -11.13 5.06 -5.36
CA VAL A 52 -10.40 6.04 -4.54
C VAL A 52 -9.54 6.93 -5.44
N MET A 53 -8.70 6.36 -6.29
CA MET A 53 -7.86 7.15 -7.20
C MET A 53 -8.70 8.06 -8.11
N ARG A 54 -9.78 7.55 -8.71
CA ARG A 54 -10.63 8.37 -9.60
C ARG A 54 -11.25 9.54 -8.85
N LEU A 55 -11.80 9.30 -7.65
CA LEU A 55 -12.46 10.33 -6.84
C LEU A 55 -11.47 11.40 -6.35
N SER A 56 -10.23 11.01 -6.03
CA SER A 56 -9.18 11.95 -5.58
C SER A 56 -8.62 12.85 -6.69
N LEU A 57 -8.93 12.59 -7.96
CA LEU A 57 -8.38 13.31 -9.11
C LEU A 57 -9.39 14.21 -9.83
N THR A 58 -10.66 14.26 -9.39
CA THR A 58 -11.75 14.90 -10.14
C THR A 58 -11.61 16.41 -10.32
N SER A 59 -10.90 17.09 -9.42
CA SER A 59 -10.68 18.54 -9.45
C SER A 59 -9.36 18.96 -10.09
N LEU A 60 -8.51 18.01 -10.49
CA LEU A 60 -7.18 18.30 -11.00
C LEU A 60 -7.20 18.63 -12.50
N LYS A 61 -6.26 19.48 -12.93
CA LYS A 61 -6.04 19.76 -14.36
C LYS A 61 -5.48 18.52 -15.07
N ALA A 62 -5.74 18.42 -16.37
CA ALA A 62 -5.33 17.29 -17.19
C ALA A 62 -3.82 16.99 -17.15
N ALA A 63 -2.97 18.01 -16.99
CA ALA A 63 -1.53 17.82 -16.88
C ALA A 63 -1.13 17.01 -15.63
N ASP A 64 -1.72 17.34 -14.48
CA ASP A 64 -1.41 16.66 -13.21
C ASP A 64 -1.94 15.23 -13.20
N VAL A 65 -3.14 15.01 -13.78
CA VAL A 65 -3.70 13.66 -13.96
C VAL A 65 -2.78 12.80 -14.83
N LYS A 66 -2.20 13.35 -15.90
CA LYS A 66 -1.26 12.63 -16.78
C LYS A 66 0.05 12.29 -16.07
N ASP A 67 0.57 13.19 -15.24
CA ASP A 67 1.78 12.93 -14.46
C ASP A 67 1.58 11.77 -13.47
N ILE A 68 0.48 11.80 -12.71
CA ILE A 68 0.11 10.73 -11.77
C ILE A 68 -0.08 9.40 -12.50
N ALA A 69 -0.78 9.40 -13.64
CA ALA A 69 -0.95 8.19 -14.46
C ALA A 69 0.39 7.61 -14.94
N SER A 70 1.33 8.48 -15.32
CA SER A 70 2.68 8.08 -15.75
C SER A 70 3.48 7.46 -14.61
N SER A 71 3.33 7.98 -13.38
CA SER A 71 3.93 7.38 -12.18
C SER A 71 3.46 5.95 -11.94
N ASN A 72 2.15 5.70 -12.04
CA ASN A 72 1.58 4.34 -11.91
C ASN A 72 2.10 3.37 -12.98
N GLY A 73 2.26 3.85 -14.22
CA GLY A 73 2.85 3.06 -15.30
C GLY A 73 4.27 2.58 -14.98
N LYS A 74 5.09 3.43 -14.33
CA LYS A 74 6.45 3.06 -13.89
C LYS A 74 6.43 1.95 -12.83
N ILE A 75 5.46 1.98 -11.90
CA ILE A 75 5.28 0.93 -10.88
C ILE A 75 4.99 -0.42 -11.54
N ALA A 76 4.04 -0.46 -12.48
CA ALA A 76 3.67 -1.68 -13.21
C ALA A 76 4.87 -2.30 -13.96
N VAL A 77 5.72 -1.47 -14.58
CA VAL A 77 6.95 -1.93 -15.24
C VAL A 77 7.95 -2.52 -14.23
N LYS A 78 8.07 -1.92 -13.03
CA LYS A 78 8.95 -2.41 -11.96
C LYS A 78 8.47 -3.76 -11.42
N GLU A 79 7.18 -3.94 -11.21
CA GLU A 79 6.59 -5.23 -10.78
C GLU A 79 6.79 -6.32 -11.83
N LYS A 80 6.56 -6.02 -13.11
CA LYS A 80 6.80 -7.00 -14.19
C LYS A 80 8.26 -7.47 -14.24
N LYS A 81 9.22 -6.56 -13.99
CA LYS A 81 10.65 -6.88 -13.92
C LYS A 81 10.99 -7.69 -12.67
N SER A 82 10.40 -7.41 -11.51
CA SER A 82 10.64 -8.17 -10.27
C SER A 82 10.04 -9.57 -10.31
N SER A 83 8.86 -9.74 -10.91
CA SER A 83 8.25 -11.05 -11.15
C SER A 83 9.06 -11.91 -12.13
N LYS A 84 9.72 -11.30 -13.13
CA LYS A 84 10.60 -12.01 -14.07
C LYS A 84 11.93 -12.49 -13.44
N LYS A 85 12.32 -11.92 -12.29
CA LYS A 85 13.53 -12.28 -11.53
C LYS A 85 13.30 -13.32 -10.42
N ARG A 86 12.04 -13.68 -10.09
CA ARG A 86 11.75 -14.80 -9.19
C ARG A 86 11.63 -16.08 -10.02
N PRO A 87 12.56 -17.06 -9.92
CA PRO A 87 12.34 -18.34 -10.57
C PRO A 87 11.13 -19.03 -9.92
N ARG A 88 10.20 -19.47 -10.76
CA ARG A 88 9.11 -20.39 -10.37
C ARG A 88 9.75 -21.73 -10.02
N GLY A 89 10.00 -21.97 -8.73
CA GLY A 89 10.57 -23.24 -8.31
C GLY A 89 10.67 -23.40 -6.80
N LEU A 90 9.55 -23.72 -6.15
CA LEU A 90 9.55 -24.66 -5.02
C LEU A 90 8.29 -25.52 -5.15
N LYS A 91 8.44 -26.65 -5.84
CA LYS A 91 7.60 -27.83 -5.66
C LYS A 91 8.37 -28.78 -4.72
N ASN A 92 7.67 -29.22 -3.68
CA ASN A 92 7.83 -30.44 -2.86
C ASN A 92 9.02 -30.59 -1.89
N MET A 93 8.67 -30.63 -0.59
CA MET A 93 9.09 -31.55 0.48
C MET A 93 8.28 -31.10 1.71
N GLY A 94 7.47 -31.87 2.41
CA GLY A 94 7.44 -33.31 2.66
C GLY A 94 7.27 -33.45 4.18
N SER A 95 6.10 -33.84 4.65
CA SER A 95 5.92 -34.36 6.01
C SER A 95 4.82 -35.42 5.95
N MET A 96 5.27 -36.64 5.70
CA MET A 96 4.49 -37.86 5.93
C MET A 96 4.09 -37.90 7.41
N GLU A 97 2.82 -38.15 7.65
CA GLU A 97 2.29 -38.56 8.95
C GLU A 97 2.99 -39.86 9.38
N SER A 98 3.57 -39.84 10.58
CA SER A 98 3.99 -41.02 11.30
C SER A 98 2.96 -41.25 12.42
N ASP A 99 1.95 -42.06 12.15
CA ASP A 99 1.14 -42.68 13.20
C ASP A 99 0.73 -44.09 12.73
N SER A 100 1.29 -45.11 13.38
CA SER A 100 0.72 -46.46 13.59
C SER A 100 1.80 -47.43 14.07
N GLY A 101 1.55 -48.06 15.23
CA GLY A 101 2.08 -49.38 15.58
C GLY A 101 3.07 -49.43 16.73
#